data_AF-A0A8K9XNS3-F1
#
_entry.id   AF-A0A8K9XNS3-F1
#
_cell.length_a   1.000
_cell.length_b   1.000
_cell.length_c   1.000
_cell.angle_alpha   90.00
_cell.angle_beta   90.00
_cell.angle_gamma   90.00
#
_symmetry.space_group_name_H-M   'P 1'
#
loop_
_entity.id
_entity.type
_entity.pdbx_description
1 polymer ?
#
loop_
_entity_poly.entity_id
_entity_poly.type
_entity_poly.pdbx_seq_one_letter_code
_entity_poly.pdbx_strand_id
1 'polypeptide(L)'
;VNWMRLNIILVDNGSVTYTPRRVCSLEGSSVTMPCSYTFPKGHKVTTAFWFKGQVPGAESLDLNLNPEYKGRVEYLGDSNQLCTLRITDLRESDSGTYSFLFGTDENVLFFMLLSVLFLGLT
;
A
#
# COMPACT_ATOMS: atom_id res chain seq x y z
N VAL A 1 -20.58 13.32 13.09
CA VAL A 1 -20.16 11.98 12.61
C VAL A 1 -19.00 12.22 11.66
N ASN A 2 -17.78 11.86 12.07
CA ASN A 2 -16.58 12.11 11.27
C ASN A 2 -16.38 10.94 10.30
N TRP A 3 -16.64 11.20 9.02
CA TRP A 3 -16.45 10.22 7.95
C TRP A 3 -15.05 10.35 7.39
N MET A 4 -14.29 9.27 7.47
CA MET A 4 -12.94 9.21 6.93
C MET A 4 -12.99 8.62 5.53
N ARG A 5 -12.27 9.25 4.60
CA ARG A 5 -12.20 8.82 3.21
C ARG A 5 -10.81 8.29 2.90
N LEU A 6 -10.74 7.00 2.59
CA LEU A 6 -9.52 6.34 2.19
C LEU A 6 -9.58 6.03 0.70
N ASN A 7 -8.59 6.49 -0.05
CA ASN A 7 -8.44 6.17 -1.47
C ASN A 7 -7.41 5.06 -1.63
N ILE A 8 -7.70 4.10 -2.50
CA ILE A 8 -6.83 2.95 -2.77
C ILE A 8 -6.17 3.14 -4.13
N ILE A 9 -4.85 3.06 -4.14
CA ILE A 9 -4.00 3.04 -5.33
C ILE A 9 -3.12 1.80 -5.25
N LEU A 10 -2.68 1.31 -6.39
CA LEU A 10 -1.84 0.15 -6.50
C LEU A 10 -0.84 0.43 -7.60
N VAL A 11 0.42 0.19 -7.27
CA VAL A 11 1.54 0.61 -8.09
C VAL A 11 2.22 -0.65 -8.62
N ASP A 12 2.06 -0.88 -9.92
CA ASP A 12 2.73 -1.93 -10.70
C ASP A 12 3.20 -1.35 -12.05
N ASN A 13 4.14 -2.01 -12.72
CA ASN A 13 4.60 -1.71 -14.09
C ASN A 13 3.54 -2.09 -15.16
N GLY A 14 2.26 -2.10 -14.81
CA GLY A 14 1.14 -2.56 -15.64
C GLY A 14 -0.20 -1.94 -15.22
N SER A 15 -1.19 -1.95 -16.13
CA SER A 15 -2.53 -1.41 -15.90
C SER A 15 -3.28 -2.25 -14.87
N VAL A 16 -3.59 -1.67 -13.71
CA VAL A 16 -4.40 -2.37 -12.71
C VAL A 16 -5.66 -1.59 -12.31
N THR A 17 -6.76 -2.33 -12.22
CA THR A 17 -8.12 -1.80 -11.97
C THR A 17 -8.63 -2.38 -10.66
N TYR A 18 -9.04 -1.52 -9.72
CA TYR A 18 -9.54 -1.96 -8.41
C TYR A 18 -10.89 -1.35 -8.08
N THR A 19 -11.67 -2.14 -7.35
CA THR A 19 -13.02 -1.81 -6.92
C THR A 19 -13.18 -2.28 -5.48
N PRO A 20 -13.47 -1.39 -4.51
CA PRO A 20 -13.72 0.05 -4.63
C PRO A 20 -12.45 0.91 -4.52
N ARG A 21 -12.33 1.99 -5.30
CA ARG A 21 -11.22 2.97 -5.18
C ARG A 21 -11.34 3.89 -3.95
N ARG A 22 -12.49 3.88 -3.30
CA ARG A 22 -12.85 4.75 -2.19
C ARG A 22 -13.67 3.97 -1.18
N VAL A 23 -13.24 4.02 0.06
CA VAL A 23 -13.99 3.49 1.20
C VAL A 23 -14.19 4.61 2.21
N CYS A 24 -15.37 4.61 2.81
CA CYS A 24 -15.72 5.53 3.89
C CYS A 24 -15.94 4.70 5.16
N SER A 25 -15.34 5.13 6.26
CA SER A 25 -15.56 4.51 7.56
C SER A 25 -15.57 5.56 8.67
N LEU A 26 -16.03 5.18 9.85
CA LEU A 26 -16.16 6.06 11.00
C LEU A 26 -14.85 6.08 11.81
N GLU A 27 -14.55 7.24 12.38
CA GLU A 27 -13.53 7.36 13.43
C GLU A 27 -13.81 6.36 14.58
N GLY A 28 -12.75 5.77 15.14
CA GLY A 28 -12.78 4.73 16.16
C GLY A 28 -13.22 3.34 15.67
N SER A 29 -13.65 3.21 14.41
CA SER A 29 -14.08 1.94 13.84
C SER A 29 -12.95 1.24 13.09
N SER A 30 -13.29 0.38 12.12
CA SER A 30 -12.32 -0.30 11.25
C SER A 30 -12.68 -0.10 9.79
N VAL A 31 -11.69 -0.16 8.91
CA VAL A 31 -11.87 -0.20 7.46
C VAL A 31 -11.09 -1.37 6.89
N THR A 32 -11.71 -2.06 5.94
CA THR A 32 -11.07 -3.09 5.14
C THR A 32 -10.97 -2.59 3.70
N MET A 33 -9.74 -2.57 3.20
CA MET A 33 -9.37 -2.18 1.85
C MET A 33 -9.07 -3.48 1.08
N PRO A 34 -10.07 -4.08 0.41
CA PRO A 34 -9.87 -5.30 -0.34
C PRO A 34 -8.93 -5.06 -1.51
N CYS A 35 -8.03 -6.01 -1.74
CA CYS A 35 -6.99 -5.87 -2.74
C CYS A 35 -6.52 -7.25 -3.20
N SER A 36 -6.31 -7.37 -4.52
CA SER A 36 -5.72 -8.55 -5.14
C SER A 36 -4.80 -8.13 -6.27
N TYR A 37 -3.63 -8.76 -6.41
CA TYR A 37 -2.65 -8.42 -7.45
C TYR A 37 -2.19 -9.67 -8.20
N THR A 38 -1.75 -9.49 -9.44
CA THR A 38 -1.29 -10.58 -10.30
C THR A 38 0.07 -10.22 -10.89
N PHE A 39 0.93 -11.22 -11.06
CA PHE A 39 2.23 -11.08 -11.70
C PHE A 39 2.50 -12.26 -12.64
N PRO A 40 3.43 -12.14 -13.61
CA PRO A 40 3.68 -13.20 -14.59
C PRO A 40 4.09 -14.51 -13.92
N LYS A 41 3.57 -15.63 -14.43
CA LYS A 41 3.93 -16.97 -13.92
C LYS A 41 5.43 -17.22 -14.03
N GLY A 42 5.99 -17.95 -13.07
CA GLY A 42 7.43 -18.24 -13.01
C GLY A 42 8.22 -17.26 -12.14
N HIS A 43 7.63 -16.12 -11.78
CA HIS A 43 8.23 -15.12 -10.91
C HIS A 43 7.86 -15.31 -9.44
N LYS A 44 8.68 -14.73 -8.58
CA LYS A 44 8.45 -14.69 -7.14
C LYS A 44 8.33 -13.26 -6.67
N VAL A 45 7.34 -12.99 -5.82
CA VAL A 45 7.21 -11.71 -5.13
C VAL A 45 8.36 -11.60 -4.13
N THR A 46 9.17 -10.56 -4.27
CA THR A 46 10.33 -10.29 -3.40
C THR A 46 10.03 -9.19 -2.39
N THR A 47 9.14 -8.27 -2.73
CA THR A 47 8.66 -7.19 -1.85
C THR A 47 7.16 -7.01 -2.02
N ALA A 48 6.45 -6.74 -0.93
CA ALA A 48 5.02 -6.48 -0.93
C ALA A 48 4.65 -5.75 0.36
N PHE A 49 4.17 -4.50 0.27
CA PHE A 49 3.74 -3.75 1.44
C PHE A 49 2.78 -2.62 1.08
N TRP A 50 2.04 -2.17 2.09
CA TRP A 50 1.23 -0.95 2.01
C TRP A 50 1.98 0.24 2.56
N PHE A 51 1.77 1.41 1.97
CA PHE A 51 2.20 2.69 2.51
C PHE A 51 1.10 3.74 2.31
N LYS A 52 1.17 4.82 3.08
CA LYS A 52 0.30 5.99 2.90
C LYS A 52 0.97 6.96 1.93
N GLY A 53 0.30 7.26 0.82
CA GLY A 53 0.83 8.07 -0.28
C GLY A 53 0.33 7.57 -1.64
N GLN A 54 0.58 8.35 -2.70
CA GLN A 54 0.15 8.02 -4.07
C GLN A 54 1.28 7.42 -4.92
N VAL A 55 2.53 7.82 -4.69
CA VAL A 55 3.71 7.37 -5.44
C VAL A 55 4.76 6.89 -4.45
N PRO A 56 5.42 5.74 -4.71
CA PRO A 56 6.52 5.30 -3.88
C PRO A 56 7.70 6.30 -3.96
N GLY A 57 8.28 6.64 -2.83
CA GLY A 57 9.43 7.53 -2.71
C GLY A 57 10.24 7.21 -1.45
N ALA A 58 11.25 8.03 -1.15
CA ALA A 58 12.12 7.83 0.02
C ALA A 58 11.36 7.80 1.36
N GLU A 59 10.20 8.45 1.42
CA GLU A 59 9.35 8.51 2.62
C GLU A 59 8.30 7.39 2.68
N SER A 60 8.21 6.52 1.66
CA SER A 60 7.25 5.42 1.63
C SER A 60 7.64 4.34 2.63
N LEU A 61 7.05 4.44 3.82
CA LEU A 61 7.24 3.48 4.90
C LEU A 61 6.12 2.43 4.90
N ASP A 62 6.50 1.16 4.99
CA ASP A 62 5.56 0.07 5.26
C ASP A 62 4.71 0.40 6.49
N LEU A 63 3.39 0.36 6.35
CA LEU A 63 2.47 0.64 7.45
C LEU A 63 2.72 -0.27 8.65
N ASN A 64 3.16 -1.51 8.43
CA ASN A 64 3.48 -2.43 9.53
C ASN A 64 4.73 -1.99 10.32
N LEU A 65 5.61 -1.21 9.70
CA LEU A 65 6.80 -0.62 10.32
C LEU A 65 6.56 0.79 10.85
N ASN A 66 5.46 1.43 10.46
CA ASN A 66 5.13 2.78 10.89
C ASN A 66 4.58 2.79 12.33
N PRO A 67 5.22 3.50 13.28
CA PRO A 67 4.76 3.59 14.66
C PRO A 67 3.31 4.09 14.82
N GLU A 68 2.82 4.95 13.92
CA GLU A 68 1.44 5.46 13.94
C GLU A 68 0.41 4.33 13.75
N TYR A 69 0.78 3.27 13.03
CA TYR A 69 -0.10 2.16 12.65
C TYR A 69 0.15 0.88 13.46
N LYS A 70 1.13 0.92 14.37
CA LYS A 70 1.51 -0.23 15.19
C LYS A 70 0.31 -0.77 15.99
N GLY A 71 0.02 -2.06 15.80
CA GLY A 71 -1.10 -2.74 16.46
C GLY A 71 -2.49 -2.39 15.91
N ARG A 72 -2.56 -1.56 14.85
CA ARG A 72 -3.80 -1.16 14.18
C ARG A 72 -3.93 -1.73 12.77
N VAL A 73 -2.85 -2.26 12.21
CA VAL A 73 -2.78 -2.77 10.84
C VAL A 73 -2.76 -4.29 10.82
N GLU A 74 -3.54 -4.85 9.91
CA GLU A 74 -3.55 -6.28 9.63
C GLU A 74 -3.54 -6.53 8.12
N TYR A 75 -2.66 -7.41 7.67
CA TYR A 75 -2.61 -7.86 6.28
C TYR A 75 -3.40 -9.18 6.18
N LEU A 76 -4.53 -9.12 5.47
CA LEU A 76 -5.51 -10.21 5.38
C LEU A 76 -5.30 -11.09 4.13
N GLY A 77 -4.05 -11.42 3.81
CA GLY A 77 -3.69 -12.27 2.67
C GLY A 77 -3.04 -13.58 3.12
N ASP A 78 -3.57 -14.71 2.67
CA ASP A 78 -3.11 -16.07 3.01
C ASP A 78 -2.26 -16.73 1.91
N SER A 79 -2.23 -16.14 0.71
CA SER A 79 -1.62 -16.70 -0.50
C SER A 79 -1.20 -15.57 -1.44
N ASN A 80 -0.22 -15.86 -2.31
CA ASN A 80 0.64 -14.93 -3.09
C ASN A 80 -0.04 -13.82 -3.93
N GLN A 81 -1.33 -13.56 -3.83
CA GLN A 81 -2.07 -12.64 -4.70
C GLN A 81 -3.15 -11.84 -3.97
N LEU A 82 -3.28 -11.98 -2.65
CA LEU A 82 -4.16 -11.15 -1.83
C LEU A 82 -3.35 -10.10 -1.08
N CYS A 83 -3.74 -8.84 -1.22
CA CYS A 83 -3.12 -7.67 -0.61
C CYS A 83 -4.08 -6.92 0.31
N THR A 84 -5.17 -7.54 0.76
CA THR A 84 -6.19 -6.88 1.57
C THR A 84 -5.60 -6.30 2.86
N LEU A 85 -5.86 -5.01 3.09
CA LEU A 85 -5.43 -4.28 4.28
C LEU A 85 -6.63 -4.00 5.20
N ARG A 86 -6.48 -4.27 6.49
CA ARG A 86 -7.41 -3.80 7.52
C ARG A 86 -6.71 -2.82 8.45
N ILE A 87 -7.36 -1.67 8.69
CA ILE A 87 -6.95 -0.70 9.71
C ILE A 87 -8.07 -0.62 10.75
N THR A 88 -7.72 -0.83 12.02
CA THR A 88 -8.60 -0.71 13.18
C THR A 88 -8.31 0.57 13.97
N ASP A 89 -9.19 0.98 14.88
CA ASP A 89 -9.02 2.21 15.67
C ASP A 89 -8.70 3.41 14.77
N LEU A 90 -9.60 3.66 13.80
CA LEU A 90 -9.41 4.72 12.81
C LEU A 90 -9.39 6.11 13.44
N ARG A 91 -8.46 6.95 13.00
CA ARG A 91 -8.24 8.32 13.48
C ARG A 91 -8.37 9.29 12.33
N GLU A 92 -8.75 10.53 12.59
CA GLU A 92 -8.84 11.55 11.55
C GLU A 92 -7.58 11.63 10.67
N SER A 93 -6.40 11.46 11.29
CA SER A 93 -5.10 11.42 10.60
C SER A 93 -5.00 10.30 9.58
N ASP A 94 -5.66 9.15 9.74
CA ASP A 94 -5.59 8.04 8.78
C ASP A 94 -6.35 8.35 7.48
N SER A 95 -7.13 9.44 7.40
CA SER A 95 -7.71 9.87 6.14
C SER A 95 -6.61 10.15 5.11
N GLY A 96 -6.82 9.74 3.85
CA GLY A 96 -5.84 9.96 2.79
C GLY A 96 -5.81 8.87 1.74
N THR A 97 -4.67 8.78 1.05
CA THR A 97 -4.45 7.82 -0.02
C THR A 97 -3.49 6.75 0.44
N TYR A 98 -3.83 5.50 0.15
CA TYR A 98 -3.06 4.32 0.49
C TYR A 98 -2.67 3.61 -0.79
N SER A 99 -1.41 3.20 -0.85
CA SER A 99 -0.86 2.49 -2.00
C SER A 99 -0.28 1.16 -1.57
N PHE A 100 -0.56 0.11 -2.33
CA PHE A 100 0.17 -1.15 -2.23
C PHE A 100 1.24 -1.20 -3.32
N LEU A 101 2.46 -1.52 -2.88
CA LEU A 101 3.62 -1.74 -3.73
C LEU A 101 4.01 -3.21 -3.63
N PHE A 102 4.23 -3.86 -4.78
CA PHE A 102 4.90 -5.15 -4.83
C PHE A 102 5.98 -5.15 -5.91
N GLY A 103 7.00 -5.99 -5.70
CA GLY A 103 8.09 -6.23 -6.64
C GLY A 103 8.28 -7.72 -6.86
N THR A 104 8.68 -8.09 -8.07
CA THR A 104 9.08 -9.46 -8.43
C THR A 104 10.59 -9.56 -8.62
N ASP A 105 11.11 -10.78 -8.66
CA ASP A 105 12.49 -11.12 -9.01
C ASP A 105 12.96 -10.63 -10.40
N GLU A 106 12.06 -10.28 -11.31
CA GLU A 106 12.39 -9.60 -12.58
C GLU A 106 12.50 -8.06 -12.46
N ASN A 107 11.79 -7.44 -11.51
CA ASN A 107 11.63 -5.99 -11.41
C ASN A 107 12.30 -5.37 -10.16
N VAL A 108 13.24 -6.09 -9.55
CA VAL A 108 13.75 -5.85 -8.18
C VAL A 108 14.31 -4.44 -7.91
N LEU A 109 14.82 -3.72 -8.92
CA LEU A 109 15.74 -2.60 -8.66
C LEU A 109 15.46 -1.28 -9.39
N PHE A 110 14.54 -1.23 -10.37
CA PHE A 110 14.54 -0.08 -11.29
C PHE A 110 14.04 1.24 -10.66
N PHE A 111 13.07 1.21 -9.75
CA PHE A 111 12.50 2.46 -9.20
C PHE A 111 13.12 2.94 -7.89
N MET A 112 13.59 2.05 -7.01
CA MET A 112 14.34 2.49 -5.82
C MET A 112 15.65 3.18 -6.23
N LEU A 113 16.39 2.64 -7.21
CA LEU A 113 17.63 3.26 -7.69
C LEU A 113 17.40 4.64 -8.35
N LEU A 114 16.33 4.83 -9.13
CA LEU A 114 16.02 6.13 -9.73
C LEU A 114 15.82 7.22 -8.68
N SER A 115 15.06 6.97 -7.61
CA SER A 115 14.87 7.98 -6.55
C SER A 115 16.13 8.32 -5.75
N VAL A 116 17.06 7.38 -5.60
CA VAL A 116 18.34 7.60 -4.90
C VAL A 116 19.34 8.36 -5.79
N LEU A 117 19.29 8.15 -7.11
CA LEU A 117 20.18 8.82 -8.07
C LEU A 117 19.86 10.31 -8.27
N PHE A 118 18.61 10.76 -8.07
CA PHE A 118 18.24 12.18 -8.23
C PHE A 118 18.46 13.05 -6.97
N LEU A 119 18.60 12.45 -5.78
CA LEU A 119 18.90 13.20 -4.54
C LEU A 119 20.40 13.45 -4.32
N GLY A 120 21.27 12.98 -5.23
CA GLY A 120 22.73 13.09 -5.11
C GLY A 120 23.42 14.00 -6.15
N LEU A 121 22.67 14.76 -6.95
CA LEU A 121 23.21 15.65 -7.99
C LEU A 121 22.56 17.04 -7.93
N THR A 122 22.87 17.81 -6.88
CA THR A 122 22.89 19.28 -6.88
C THR A 122 24.01 19.77 -5.99
#